data_AF-A0A6G0VSS3-F1
#
_entry.id   AF-A0A6G0VSS3-F1
#
_cell.length_a   1.000
_cell.length_b   1.000
_cell.length_c   1.000
_cell.angle_alpha   90.00
_cell.angle_beta   90.00
_cell.angle_gamma   90.00
#
_symmetry.space_group_name_H-M   'P 1'
#
loop_
_entity.id
_entity.type
_entity.pdbx_description
1 polymer ?
#
loop_
_entity_poly.entity_id
_entity_poly.type
_entity_poly.pdbx_seq_one_letter_code
_entity_poly.pdbx_strand_id
1 'polypeptide(L)'
;MYHTMTVVCSLCGKHFSKNSNLTRHIARVHSETRTSEHSKPSTTHSFICDYCNQIFSRKQNLKRHFLVHTSTFDERRKIVCMYCMSNGVSKKFVTRKLLQEHCVKVHDVELREEIKTFSSKSEFKKWQLDVQRITKCRFVSTRGINKVANGVKKLYLNCHRDGYFNRKLNSIRKLKSQGSNKINATCTAQMVVSENLDGTYIVNYTSTHCDHGCNIGRLTLTKEERASIAGKC
;
A
#
# COMPACT_ATOMS: atom_id res chain seq x y z
N MET A 1 10.47 30.50 1.37
CA MET A 1 9.37 29.69 1.93
C MET A 1 8.26 29.60 0.89
N TYR A 2 8.04 28.44 0.25
CA TYR A 2 6.98 28.31 -0.75
C TYR A 2 5.66 27.90 -0.06
N HIS A 3 4.77 28.87 0.17
CA HIS A 3 3.38 28.56 0.52
C HIS A 3 2.71 27.93 -0.71
N THR A 4 2.47 26.62 -0.67
CA THR A 4 1.69 25.96 -1.71
C THR A 4 0.26 26.47 -1.63
N MET A 5 -0.20 27.23 -2.63
CA MET A 5 -1.59 27.69 -2.69
C MET A 5 -2.52 26.47 -2.73
N THR A 6 -3.26 26.25 -1.64
CA THR A 6 -4.29 25.21 -1.56
C THR A 6 -5.65 25.82 -1.87
N VAL A 7 -6.46 25.14 -2.68
CA VAL A 7 -7.83 25.57 -3.02
C VAL A 7 -8.81 24.91 -2.06
N VAL A 8 -9.72 25.67 -1.46
CA VAL A 8 -10.64 25.20 -0.40
C VAL A 8 -12.05 25.02 -0.94
N CYS A 9 -12.75 23.96 -0.54
CA CYS A 9 -14.17 23.82 -0.81
C CYS A 9 -14.97 24.77 0.07
N SER A 10 -15.71 25.68 -0.54
CA SER A 10 -16.59 26.62 0.17
C SER A 10 -17.75 25.91 0.89
N LEU A 11 -18.14 24.71 0.46
CA LEU A 11 -19.29 23.99 1.00
C LEU A 11 -18.96 23.12 2.23
N CYS A 12 -17.72 22.66 2.38
CA CYS A 12 -17.33 21.80 3.51
C CYS A 12 -15.94 22.11 4.10
N GLY A 13 -15.31 23.22 3.70
CA GLY A 13 -14.02 23.67 4.23
C GLY A 13 -12.82 22.80 3.84
N LYS A 14 -12.97 21.83 2.95
CA LYS A 14 -11.93 20.83 2.65
C LYS A 14 -10.86 21.37 1.70
N HIS A 15 -9.59 21.11 2.02
CA HIS A 15 -8.44 21.62 1.25
C HIS A 15 -8.01 20.67 0.14
N PHE A 16 -7.70 21.24 -1.03
CA PHE A 16 -7.24 20.51 -2.21
C PHE A 16 -5.96 21.13 -2.78
N SER A 17 -5.08 20.27 -3.26
CA SER A 17 -3.81 20.68 -3.88
C SER A 17 -3.95 21.18 -5.32
N LYS A 18 -5.11 20.98 -5.96
CA LYS A 18 -5.40 21.41 -7.34
C LYS A 18 -6.87 21.74 -7.48
N ASN A 19 -7.19 22.77 -8.28
CA ASN A 19 -8.58 23.15 -8.56
C ASN A 19 -9.39 22.00 -9.18
N SER A 20 -8.80 21.24 -10.11
CA SER A 20 -9.46 20.07 -10.72
C SER A 20 -9.85 18.97 -9.70
N ASN A 21 -9.17 18.89 -8.57
CA ASN A 21 -9.55 17.98 -7.49
C ASN A 21 -10.75 18.51 -6.69
N LEU A 22 -10.82 19.83 -6.49
CA LEU A 22 -11.94 20.52 -5.83
C LEU A 22 -13.21 20.44 -6.68
N THR A 23 -13.14 20.80 -7.97
CA THR A 23 -14.29 20.74 -8.90
C THR A 23 -14.92 19.36 -8.90
N ARG A 24 -14.09 18.30 -8.99
CA ARG A 24 -14.55 16.91 -8.93
C ARG A 24 -15.14 16.53 -7.57
N HIS A 25 -14.63 17.11 -6.48
CA HIS A 25 -15.17 16.86 -5.14
C HIS A 25 -16.57 17.46 -4.99
N ILE A 26 -16.75 18.72 -5.40
CA ILE A 26 -18.06 19.40 -5.39
C ILE A 26 -19.08 18.59 -6.19
N ALA A 27 -18.74 18.20 -7.42
CA ALA A 27 -19.63 17.44 -8.31
C ALA A 27 -20.06 16.05 -7.76
N ARG A 28 -19.35 15.49 -6.77
CA ARG A 28 -19.62 14.14 -6.25
C ARG A 28 -20.20 14.10 -4.86
N VAL A 29 -19.85 15.10 -4.05
CA VAL A 29 -20.17 15.13 -2.61
C VAL A 29 -21.25 16.16 -2.31
N HIS A 30 -21.37 17.20 -3.14
CA HIS A 30 -22.26 18.34 -2.90
C HIS A 30 -23.23 18.62 -4.06
N SER A 31 -23.21 17.81 -5.11
CA SER A 31 -24.23 17.87 -6.17
C SER A 31 -25.48 17.12 -5.69
N GLU A 32 -26.41 17.82 -5.06
CA GLU A 32 -27.76 17.35 -4.73
C GLU A 32 -28.62 17.23 -6.00
N THR A 33 -28.38 16.20 -6.80
CA THR A 33 -29.35 15.74 -7.80
C THR A 33 -29.61 14.25 -7.55
N ARG A 34 -30.43 14.01 -6.52
CA ARG A 34 -31.09 12.73 -6.23
C ARG A 34 -32.59 12.94 -5.97
N THR A 35 -33.25 13.62 -6.89
CA THR A 35 -34.70 13.68 -7.12
C THR A 35 -34.81 14.19 -8.57
N SER A 36 -35.67 13.72 -9.47
CA SER A 36 -36.96 13.07 -9.39
C SER A 36 -37.16 12.20 -10.64
N GLU A 37 -38.30 11.50 -10.67
CA GLU A 37 -38.94 10.79 -11.78
C GLU A 37 -38.70 11.45 -13.15
N HIS A 38 -38.83 10.67 -14.24
CA HIS A 38 -38.40 10.94 -15.63
C HIS A 38 -37.05 10.30 -15.98
N SER A 39 -37.10 8.98 -16.02
CA SER A 39 -36.08 8.06 -16.51
C SER A 39 -35.63 8.39 -17.94
N LYS A 40 -34.57 9.18 -18.05
CA LYS A 40 -33.45 8.91 -18.97
C LYS A 40 -32.23 8.74 -18.08
N PRO A 41 -31.41 7.68 -18.26
CA PRO A 41 -30.25 7.46 -17.41
C PRO A 41 -29.24 8.57 -17.73
N SER A 42 -29.31 9.68 -17.00
CA SER A 42 -28.30 10.70 -17.04
C SER A 42 -27.01 10.03 -16.63
N THR A 43 -26.10 9.95 -17.60
CA THR A 43 -24.77 9.37 -17.61
C THR A 43 -23.82 10.12 -16.67
N THR A 44 -24.27 10.36 -15.43
CA THR A 44 -23.55 11.11 -14.43
C THR A 44 -22.55 10.17 -13.75
N HIS A 45 -21.38 10.08 -14.39
CA HIS A 45 -20.08 9.76 -13.81
C HIS A 45 -19.84 8.36 -13.22
N SER A 46 -20.61 7.37 -13.65
CA SER A 46 -20.33 5.96 -13.37
C SER A 46 -19.60 5.32 -14.56
N PHE A 47 -18.46 4.70 -14.32
CA PHE A 47 -17.68 3.95 -15.32
C PHE A 47 -17.89 2.46 -15.07
N ILE A 48 -18.63 1.79 -15.94
CA ILE A 48 -19.01 0.37 -15.76
C ILE A 48 -17.98 -0.50 -16.48
N CYS A 49 -17.62 -1.65 -15.90
CA CYS A 49 -16.81 -2.65 -16.57
C CYS A 49 -17.69 -3.58 -17.41
N ASP A 50 -17.45 -3.62 -18.72
CA ASP A 50 -18.26 -4.43 -19.65
C ASP A 50 -18.13 -5.95 -19.43
N TYR A 51 -17.09 -6.40 -18.71
CA TYR A 51 -16.86 -7.82 -18.45
C TYR A 51 -17.56 -8.35 -17.19
N CYS A 52 -17.78 -7.49 -16.19
CA CYS A 52 -18.31 -7.93 -14.89
C CYS A 52 -19.31 -6.96 -14.26
N ASN A 53 -19.71 -5.92 -15.00
CA ASN A 53 -20.64 -4.87 -14.60
C ASN A 53 -20.28 -4.12 -13.30
N GLN A 54 -19.04 -4.23 -12.81
CA GLN A 54 -18.59 -3.42 -11.67
C GLN A 54 -18.60 -1.93 -12.01
N ILE A 55 -19.12 -1.13 -11.08
CA ILE A 55 -19.28 0.31 -11.23
C ILE A 55 -18.12 1.04 -10.53
N PHE A 56 -17.44 1.90 -11.27
CA PHE A 56 -16.34 2.71 -10.78
C PHE A 56 -16.66 4.19 -10.84
N SER A 57 -16.34 4.91 -9.76
CA SER A 57 -16.50 6.36 -9.73
C SER A 57 -15.46 7.14 -10.55
N ARG A 58 -14.44 6.50 -11.17
CA ARG A 58 -13.41 7.18 -11.96
C ARG A 58 -12.94 6.32 -13.13
N LYS A 59 -12.77 6.92 -14.32
CA LYS A 59 -12.23 6.25 -15.53
C LYS A 59 -10.90 5.55 -15.29
N GLN A 60 -10.00 6.20 -14.55
CA GLN A 60 -8.70 5.60 -14.20
C GLN A 60 -8.82 4.36 -13.31
N ASN A 61 -9.86 4.27 -12.47
CA ASN A 61 -10.11 3.09 -11.65
C ASN A 61 -10.66 1.94 -12.50
N LEU A 62 -11.59 2.23 -13.42
CA LEU A 62 -12.08 1.27 -14.40
C LEU A 62 -10.93 0.75 -15.29
N LYS A 63 -10.12 1.65 -15.88
CA LYS A 63 -8.95 1.26 -16.70
C LYS A 63 -7.99 0.35 -15.95
N ARG A 64 -7.77 0.63 -14.66
CA ARG A 64 -6.94 -0.18 -13.78
C ARG A 64 -7.59 -1.54 -13.46
N HIS A 65 -8.89 -1.58 -13.22
CA HIS A 65 -9.65 -2.81 -13.01
C HIS A 65 -9.65 -3.70 -14.26
N PHE A 66 -9.77 -3.11 -15.45
CA PHE A 66 -9.77 -3.82 -16.73
C PHE A 66 -8.53 -4.70 -16.95
N LEU A 67 -7.40 -4.32 -16.35
CA LEU A 67 -6.17 -5.13 -16.37
C LEU A 67 -6.33 -6.51 -15.72
N VAL A 68 -7.33 -6.67 -14.84
CA VAL A 68 -7.68 -7.96 -14.24
C VAL A 68 -8.26 -8.92 -15.30
N HIS A 69 -8.93 -8.39 -16.34
CA HIS A 69 -9.52 -9.19 -17.42
C HIS A 69 -8.52 -9.43 -18.56
N THR A 70 -7.73 -8.42 -18.94
CA THR A 70 -6.87 -8.51 -20.13
C THR A 70 -5.48 -9.05 -19.87
N SER A 71 -5.07 -9.26 -18.62
CA SER A 71 -3.69 -9.67 -18.23
C SER A 71 -2.56 -8.76 -18.74
N THR A 72 -2.87 -7.59 -19.29
CA THR A 72 -1.91 -6.62 -19.83
C THR A 72 -1.41 -5.67 -18.73
N PHE A 73 -0.64 -6.20 -17.79
CA PHE A 73 -0.08 -5.40 -16.69
C PHE A 73 1.09 -4.52 -17.17
N ASP A 74 1.12 -3.25 -16.78
CA ASP A 74 2.30 -2.38 -16.88
C ASP A 74 3.52 -3.09 -16.29
N GLU A 75 4.56 -3.29 -17.10
CA GLU A 75 5.72 -4.07 -16.72
C GLU A 75 6.48 -3.52 -15.50
N ARG A 76 6.31 -2.23 -15.19
CA ARG A 76 7.11 -1.52 -14.18
C ARG A 76 6.56 -1.62 -12.75
N ARG A 77 5.39 -2.23 -12.52
CA ARG A 77 4.71 -2.24 -11.18
C ARG A 77 4.05 -3.57 -10.82
N LYS A 78 4.74 -4.68 -11.09
CA LYS A 78 4.20 -6.03 -10.86
C LYS A 78 4.08 -6.33 -9.36
N ILE A 79 2.85 -6.46 -8.84
CA ILE A 79 2.60 -7.16 -7.57
C ILE A 79 2.48 -8.64 -7.94
N VAL A 80 3.41 -9.48 -7.50
CA VAL A 80 3.47 -10.90 -7.89
C VAL A 80 3.29 -11.78 -6.68
N CYS A 81 2.50 -12.83 -6.84
CA CYS A 81 2.34 -13.87 -5.83
C CYS A 81 3.61 -14.73 -5.75
N MET A 82 4.16 -14.83 -4.53
CA MET A 82 5.34 -15.62 -4.26
C MET A 82 5.07 -17.12 -4.41
N TYR A 83 3.97 -17.64 -3.86
CA TYR A 83 3.57 -19.05 -4.01
C TYR A 83 3.51 -19.48 -5.48
N CYS A 84 2.83 -18.70 -6.31
CA CYS A 84 2.79 -18.99 -7.75
C CYS A 84 4.20 -18.94 -8.35
N MET A 85 5.00 -17.93 -8.02
CA MET A 85 6.36 -17.77 -8.55
C MET A 85 7.25 -18.97 -8.19
N SER A 86 7.18 -19.45 -6.95
CA SER A 86 7.91 -20.64 -6.47
C SER A 86 7.48 -21.91 -7.20
N ASN A 87 6.25 -21.97 -7.70
CA ASN A 87 5.70 -23.07 -8.50
C ASN A 87 5.84 -22.83 -10.03
N GLY A 88 6.71 -21.92 -10.46
CA GLY A 88 6.99 -21.66 -11.89
C GLY A 88 5.92 -20.81 -12.60
N VAL A 89 4.94 -20.26 -11.89
CA VAL A 89 3.84 -19.47 -12.47
C VAL A 89 3.92 -18.00 -12.00
N SER A 90 3.97 -17.04 -12.93
CA SER A 90 3.98 -15.61 -12.55
C SER A 90 2.56 -15.02 -12.50
N LYS A 91 1.82 -15.25 -11.42
CA LYS A 91 0.52 -14.58 -11.20
C LYS A 91 0.71 -13.14 -10.71
N LYS A 92 0.16 -12.19 -11.46
CA LYS A 92 0.32 -10.74 -11.26
C LYS A 92 -0.99 -10.11 -10.81
N PHE A 93 -0.87 -9.07 -9.99
CA PHE A 93 -1.99 -8.34 -9.40
C PHE A 93 -1.77 -6.85 -9.53
N VAL A 94 -2.89 -6.11 -9.52
CA VAL A 94 -2.88 -4.66 -9.61
C VAL A 94 -2.74 -3.99 -8.24
N THR A 95 -3.21 -4.67 -7.19
CA THR A 95 -3.15 -4.18 -5.80
C THR A 95 -2.78 -5.32 -4.85
N ARG A 96 -2.25 -4.96 -3.67
CA ARG A 96 -1.90 -5.94 -2.63
C ARG A 96 -3.14 -6.67 -2.11
N LYS A 97 -4.29 -6.01 -2.04
CA LYS A 97 -5.56 -6.62 -1.62
C LYS A 97 -5.98 -7.77 -2.55
N LEU A 98 -5.84 -7.58 -3.86
CA LEU A 98 -6.13 -8.65 -4.83
C LEU A 98 -5.14 -9.83 -4.70
N LEU A 99 -3.87 -9.55 -4.40
CA LEU A 99 -2.91 -10.61 -4.09
C LEU A 99 -3.32 -11.38 -2.81
N GLN A 100 -3.70 -10.67 -1.76
CA GLN A 100 -4.18 -11.25 -0.50
C GLN A 100 -5.41 -12.16 -0.73
N GLU A 101 -6.43 -11.66 -1.43
CA GLU A 101 -7.62 -12.44 -1.80
C GLU A 101 -7.27 -13.70 -2.62
N HIS A 102 -6.30 -13.59 -3.54
CA HIS A 102 -5.80 -14.75 -4.27
C HIS A 102 -5.09 -15.76 -3.36
N CYS A 103 -4.23 -15.32 -2.44
CA CYS A 103 -3.56 -16.22 -1.51
C CYS A 103 -4.55 -16.99 -0.64
N VAL A 104 -5.63 -16.34 -0.18
CA VAL A 104 -6.70 -17.02 0.58
C VAL A 104 -7.40 -18.06 -0.31
N LYS A 105 -7.83 -17.68 -1.52
CA LYS A 105 -8.67 -18.54 -2.37
C LYS A 105 -7.93 -19.67 -3.08
N VAL A 106 -6.66 -19.46 -3.44
CA VAL A 106 -5.90 -20.36 -4.33
C VAL A 106 -4.80 -21.11 -3.59
N HIS A 107 -4.30 -20.54 -2.50
CA HIS A 107 -3.22 -21.15 -1.71
C HIS A 107 -3.66 -21.53 -0.29
N ASP A 108 -4.97 -21.45 -0.01
CA ASP A 108 -5.58 -21.78 1.28
C ASP A 108 -4.85 -21.11 2.47
N VAL A 109 -4.45 -19.84 2.27
CA VAL A 109 -3.71 -19.09 3.28
C VAL A 109 -4.66 -18.38 4.21
N GLU A 110 -4.50 -18.60 5.52
CA GLU A 110 -5.16 -17.80 6.54
C GLU A 110 -4.45 -16.44 6.72
N LEU A 111 -5.14 -15.35 6.32
CA LEU A 111 -4.65 -14.00 6.53
C LEU A 111 -5.08 -13.46 7.89
N ARG A 112 -4.10 -13.13 8.73
CA ARG A 112 -4.32 -12.47 10.03
C ARG A 112 -4.22 -10.97 9.89
N GLU A 113 -5.35 -10.29 10.02
CA GLU A 113 -5.48 -8.84 9.98
C GLU A 113 -5.98 -8.29 11.32
N GLU A 114 -5.37 -7.21 11.80
CA GLU A 114 -5.81 -6.50 13.00
C GLU A 114 -5.79 -4.99 12.79
N ILE A 115 -6.71 -4.29 13.45
CA ILE A 115 -6.75 -2.83 13.50
C ILE A 115 -6.32 -2.40 14.90
N LYS A 116 -5.30 -1.55 14.97
CA LYS A 116 -4.82 -0.96 16.23
C LYS A 116 -4.96 0.56 16.16
N THR A 117 -5.35 1.14 17.28
CA THR A 117 -5.45 2.60 17.45
C THR A 117 -4.48 3.01 18.55
N PHE A 118 -3.73 4.07 18.30
CA PHE A 118 -2.78 4.64 19.24
C PHE A 118 -3.06 6.12 19.42
N SER A 119 -2.90 6.58 20.66
CA SER A 119 -3.10 7.99 21.03
C SER A 119 -1.99 8.89 20.51
N SER A 120 -0.81 8.32 20.24
CA SER A 120 0.37 9.09 19.86
C SER A 120 1.32 8.31 18.94
N LYS A 121 2.18 9.06 18.25
CA LYS A 121 3.26 8.51 17.42
C LYS A 121 4.23 7.63 18.23
N SER A 122 4.53 8.02 19.47
CA SER A 122 5.48 7.31 20.34
C SER A 122 4.95 5.93 20.72
N GLU A 123 3.67 5.84 21.05
CA GLU A 123 2.99 4.58 21.38
C GLU A 123 2.97 3.63 20.17
N PHE A 124 2.56 4.14 19.00
CA PHE A 124 2.63 3.41 17.74
C PHE A 124 4.06 2.89 17.46
N LYS A 125 5.08 3.72 17.70
CA LYS A 125 6.48 3.34 17.44
C LYS A 125 6.97 2.22 18.37
N LYS A 126 6.58 2.23 19.64
CA LYS A 126 6.88 1.14 20.58
C LYS A 126 6.25 -0.17 20.10
N TRP A 127 4.94 -0.15 19.81
CA TRP A 127 4.24 -1.32 19.28
C TRP A 127 4.87 -1.82 17.96
N GLN A 128 5.24 -0.91 17.04
CA GLN A 128 5.91 -1.29 15.81
C GLN A 128 7.23 -2.03 16.09
N LEU A 129 8.04 -1.56 17.04
CA LEU A 129 9.29 -2.22 17.42
C LEU A 129 9.04 -3.61 18.01
N ASP A 130 8.01 -3.75 18.86
CA ASP A 130 7.63 -5.03 19.46
C ASP A 130 7.20 -6.05 18.40
N VAL A 131 6.34 -5.65 17.46
CA VAL A 131 5.95 -6.50 16.33
C VAL A 131 7.16 -6.96 15.54
N GLN A 132 8.10 -6.06 15.24
CA GLN A 132 9.30 -6.40 14.47
C GLN A 132 10.22 -7.38 15.21
N ARG A 133 10.29 -7.26 16.54
CA ARG A 133 11.06 -8.16 17.42
C ARG A 133 10.43 -9.55 17.48
N ILE A 134 9.11 -9.63 17.68
CA ILE A 134 8.37 -10.90 17.77
C ILE A 134 8.38 -11.64 16.43
N THR A 135 8.03 -10.94 15.35
CA THR A 135 7.95 -11.52 14.00
C THR A 135 9.32 -11.72 13.34
N LYS A 136 10.39 -11.22 13.95
CA LYS A 136 11.76 -11.20 13.39
C LYS A 136 11.77 -10.64 11.97
N CYS A 137 11.02 -9.55 11.76
CA CYS A 137 10.84 -8.91 10.46
C CYS A 137 10.80 -7.39 10.60
N ARG A 138 11.52 -6.66 9.75
CA ARG A 138 11.38 -5.19 9.67
C ARG A 138 10.24 -4.77 8.77
N PHE A 139 9.53 -3.72 9.17
CA PHE A 139 8.53 -3.01 8.36
C PHE A 139 9.07 -1.64 7.97
N VAL A 140 9.26 -1.43 6.66
CA VAL A 140 9.91 -0.24 6.09
C VAL A 140 9.05 0.40 5.02
N SER A 141 9.09 1.73 4.93
CA SER A 141 8.46 2.44 3.83
C SER A 141 9.42 2.56 2.65
N THR A 142 8.96 2.22 1.45
CA THR A 142 9.66 2.51 0.19
C THR A 142 9.16 3.78 -0.48
N ARG A 143 8.11 4.41 0.07
CA ARG A 143 7.45 5.60 -0.48
C ARG A 143 7.31 6.68 0.60
N GLY A 144 7.16 7.93 0.15
CA GLY A 144 6.83 9.03 1.06
C GLY A 144 5.42 8.90 1.66
N ILE A 145 5.15 9.73 2.66
CA ILE A 145 3.82 9.88 3.26
C ILE A 145 2.86 10.44 2.20
N ASN A 146 1.68 9.83 2.08
CA ASN A 146 0.61 10.29 1.20
C ASN A 146 -0.36 11.14 1.99
N LYS A 147 -0.52 12.42 1.64
CA LYS A 147 -1.54 13.30 2.23
C LYS A 147 -2.86 13.08 1.50
N VAL A 148 -3.89 12.66 2.24
CA VAL A 148 -5.25 12.49 1.72
C VAL A 148 -6.00 13.81 1.86
N ALA A 149 -7.04 14.03 1.05
CA ALA A 149 -7.81 15.28 1.00
C ALA A 149 -8.45 15.70 2.35
N ASN A 150 -8.56 14.79 3.32
CA ASN A 150 -9.08 15.08 4.66
C ASN A 150 -7.95 15.51 5.64
N GLY A 151 -6.75 15.81 5.16
CA GLY A 151 -5.58 16.10 6.01
C GLY A 151 -4.89 14.86 6.59
N VAL A 152 -5.58 13.71 6.62
CA VAL A 152 -5.04 12.42 7.06
C VAL A 152 -3.78 12.05 6.28
N LYS A 153 -2.71 11.69 7.00
CA LYS A 153 -1.44 11.24 6.43
C LYS A 153 -1.40 9.71 6.42
N LYS A 154 -1.24 9.12 5.23
CA LYS A 154 -1.11 7.65 5.06
C LYS A 154 0.32 7.24 4.77
N LEU A 155 0.83 6.29 5.56
CA LEU A 155 2.15 5.69 5.43
C LEU A 155 1.99 4.17 5.24
N TYR A 156 2.70 3.62 4.26
CA TYR A 156 2.68 2.19 3.95
C TYR A 156 4.01 1.58 4.34
N LEU A 157 4.00 0.71 5.36
CA LEU A 157 5.19 -0.01 5.80
C LEU A 157 5.06 -1.46 5.36
N ASN A 158 5.97 -1.91 4.51
CA ASN A 158 5.98 -3.28 4.00
C ASN A 158 7.10 -4.06 4.68
N CYS A 159 6.97 -5.38 4.73
CA CYS A 159 8.08 -6.28 5.03
C CYS A 159 9.37 -5.85 4.29
N HIS A 160 10.51 -5.82 4.97
CA HIS A 160 11.78 -5.40 4.37
C HIS A 160 12.22 -6.28 3.20
N ARG A 161 11.74 -7.52 3.12
CA ARG A 161 11.97 -8.44 2.00
C ARG A 161 11.07 -8.15 0.79
N ASP A 162 9.99 -7.39 0.97
CA ASP A 162 9.04 -7.01 -0.07
C ASP A 162 9.72 -6.33 -1.27
N GLY A 163 9.32 -6.75 -2.48
CA GLY A 163 9.72 -6.16 -3.74
C GLY A 163 10.88 -6.89 -4.43
N TYR A 164 11.46 -6.21 -5.42
CA TYR A 164 12.44 -6.76 -6.35
C TYR A 164 13.82 -6.21 -6.10
N PHE A 165 14.82 -7.07 -6.28
CA PHE A 165 16.21 -6.67 -6.33
C PHE A 165 16.51 -6.02 -7.67
N ASN A 166 16.90 -4.74 -7.64
CA ASN A 166 17.36 -4.03 -8.82
C ASN A 166 18.89 -3.94 -8.78
N ARG A 167 19.59 -4.72 -9.60
CA ARG A 167 21.04 -4.60 -9.75
C ARG A 167 21.34 -3.31 -10.53
N LYS A 168 22.17 -2.43 -9.97
CA LYS A 168 22.67 -1.27 -10.71
C LYS A 168 23.58 -1.76 -11.83
N LEU A 169 23.37 -1.29 -13.06
CA LEU A 169 24.10 -1.68 -14.27
C LEU A 169 25.64 -1.60 -14.09
N ASN A 170 26.13 -0.62 -13.33
CA ASN A 170 27.56 -0.38 -13.11
C ASN A 170 28.06 -0.79 -11.71
N SER A 171 27.36 -1.70 -11.02
CA SER A 171 27.79 -2.14 -9.68
C SER A 171 28.93 -3.15 -9.77
N ILE A 172 30.14 -2.70 -9.41
CA ILE A 172 31.34 -3.55 -9.29
C ILE A 172 31.20 -4.54 -8.10
N ARG A 173 30.35 -4.22 -7.12
CA ARG A 173 30.16 -5.08 -5.94
C ARG A 173 29.42 -6.36 -6.31
N LYS A 174 30.07 -7.51 -6.05
CA LYS A 174 29.43 -8.83 -6.11
C LYS A 174 28.37 -8.96 -5.02
N LEU A 175 27.30 -9.72 -5.29
CA LEU A 175 26.34 -10.07 -4.25
C LEU A 175 27.02 -10.93 -3.18
N LYS A 176 26.52 -10.82 -1.95
CA LYS A 176 26.87 -11.75 -0.88
C LYS A 176 26.43 -13.16 -1.25
N SER A 177 27.06 -14.18 -0.68
CA SER A 177 26.65 -15.60 -0.84
C SER A 177 25.16 -15.82 -0.51
N GLN A 178 24.65 -15.10 0.49
CA GLN A 178 23.23 -15.11 0.86
C GLN A 178 22.30 -14.43 -0.17
N GLY A 179 22.82 -13.78 -1.20
CA GLY A 179 22.03 -13.07 -2.20
C GLY A 179 21.33 -11.82 -1.68
N SER A 180 20.31 -11.36 -2.41
CA SER A 180 19.53 -10.17 -2.05
C SER A 180 18.60 -10.45 -0.86
N ASN A 181 18.35 -9.42 -0.03
CA ASN A 181 17.29 -9.50 0.99
C ASN A 181 15.88 -9.48 0.38
N LYS A 182 15.74 -9.06 -0.89
CA LYS A 182 14.46 -9.01 -1.60
C LYS A 182 14.04 -10.39 -2.09
N ILE A 183 12.74 -10.68 -1.96
CA ILE A 183 12.16 -11.95 -2.41
C ILE A 183 11.82 -11.96 -3.91
N ASN A 184 11.99 -10.83 -4.61
CA ASN A 184 11.59 -10.69 -6.02
C ASN A 184 10.10 -10.96 -6.26
N ALA A 185 9.29 -10.71 -5.25
CA ALA A 185 7.84 -10.81 -5.27
C ALA A 185 7.25 -9.84 -4.24
N THR A 186 5.94 -9.88 -4.06
CA THR A 186 5.26 -9.02 -3.10
C THR A 186 4.83 -9.82 -1.88
N CYS A 187 5.32 -9.41 -0.70
CA CYS A 187 5.06 -10.10 0.57
C CYS A 187 3.76 -9.58 1.17
N THR A 188 2.76 -10.42 1.45
CA THR A 188 1.44 -10.01 1.97
C THR A 188 1.46 -9.17 3.25
N ALA A 189 2.46 -9.35 4.12
CA ALA A 189 2.57 -8.60 5.37
C ALA A 189 2.82 -7.10 5.15
N GLN A 190 1.95 -6.26 5.73
CA GLN A 190 1.96 -4.80 5.59
C GLN A 190 1.32 -4.13 6.81
N MET A 191 1.83 -2.96 7.18
CA MET A 191 1.15 -2.01 8.07
C MET A 191 0.74 -0.77 7.26
N VAL A 192 -0.56 -0.48 7.22
CA VAL A 192 -1.11 0.76 6.65
C VAL A 192 -1.46 1.69 7.80
N VAL A 193 -0.61 2.69 8.00
CA VAL A 193 -0.71 3.66 9.09
C VAL A 193 -1.42 4.91 8.58
N SER A 194 -2.46 5.34 9.30
CA SER A 194 -3.18 6.59 9.07
C SER A 194 -3.02 7.48 10.30
N GLU A 195 -2.35 8.62 10.14
CA GLU A 195 -2.27 9.68 11.16
C GLU A 195 -3.40 10.67 10.89
N ASN A 196 -4.29 10.78 11.86
CA ASN A 196 -5.44 11.66 11.86
C ASN A 196 -5.03 13.08 12.30
N LEU A 197 -5.95 14.03 12.11
CA LEU A 197 -5.72 15.44 12.44
C LEU A 197 -5.62 15.69 13.95
N ASP A 198 -6.29 14.88 14.75
CA ASP A 198 -6.25 14.89 16.22
C ASP A 198 -4.96 14.28 16.80
N GLY A 199 -4.03 13.83 15.95
CA GLY A 199 -2.78 13.19 16.36
C GLY A 199 -2.90 11.68 16.64
N THR A 200 -4.09 11.10 16.51
CA THR A 200 -4.28 9.64 16.66
C THR A 200 -3.75 8.88 15.46
N TYR A 201 -3.29 7.64 15.71
CA TYR A 201 -2.74 6.75 14.71
C TYR A 201 -3.59 5.49 14.60
N ILE A 202 -4.14 5.22 13.42
CA ILE A 202 -4.85 3.97 13.12
C ILE A 202 -3.98 3.12 12.21
N VAL A 203 -3.70 1.89 12.62
CA VAL A 203 -2.87 0.93 11.88
C VAL A 203 -3.71 -0.27 11.49
N ASN A 204 -3.83 -0.51 10.18
CA ASN A 204 -4.31 -1.78 9.65
C ASN A 204 -3.09 -2.66 9.40
N TYR A 205 -2.97 -3.75 10.16
CA TYR A 205 -1.81 -4.62 10.13
C TYR A 205 -2.18 -6.02 9.64
N THR A 206 -1.59 -6.43 8.52
CA THR A 206 -1.58 -7.81 8.05
C THR A 206 -0.27 -8.47 8.48
N SER A 207 -0.33 -9.49 9.34
CA SER A 207 0.85 -10.17 9.88
C SER A 207 1.34 -11.35 9.03
N THR A 208 0.47 -11.93 8.21
CA THR A 208 0.80 -13.13 7.43
C THR A 208 1.81 -12.85 6.32
N HIS A 209 2.89 -13.61 6.29
CA HIS A 209 3.91 -13.65 5.23
C HIS A 209 3.68 -14.87 4.32
N CYS A 210 3.17 -14.66 3.12
CA CYS A 210 2.96 -15.75 2.17
C CYS A 210 4.29 -16.24 1.56
N ASP A 211 4.57 -17.53 1.71
CA ASP A 211 5.65 -18.28 1.02
C ASP A 211 7.08 -17.76 1.26
N HIS A 212 7.32 -17.10 2.40
CA HIS A 212 8.68 -16.90 2.87
C HIS A 212 8.75 -16.81 4.39
N GLY A 213 9.75 -17.45 4.98
CA GLY A 213 10.06 -17.30 6.40
C GLY A 213 10.67 -15.93 6.74
N CYS A 214 10.65 -15.63 8.03
CA CYS A 214 11.41 -14.55 8.65
C CYS A 214 12.58 -15.15 9.44
N ASN A 215 13.81 -14.97 8.95
CA ASN A 215 15.02 -15.48 9.60
C ASN A 215 15.92 -14.31 10.03
N ILE A 216 16.53 -14.44 11.21
CA ILE A 216 17.46 -13.47 11.80
C ILE A 216 18.59 -13.11 10.83
N GLY A 217 19.12 -14.06 10.05
CA GLY A 217 20.18 -13.83 9.07
C GLY A 217 19.82 -12.88 7.93
N ARG A 218 18.53 -12.54 7.76
CA ARG A 218 18.05 -11.55 6.77
C ARG A 218 17.76 -10.18 7.39
N LEU A 219 17.80 -10.07 8.72
CA LEU A 219 17.61 -8.80 9.42
C LEU A 219 18.87 -7.95 9.30
N THR A 220 18.68 -6.67 8.97
CA THR A 220 19.77 -5.69 9.02
C THR A 220 19.84 -5.10 10.42
N LEU A 221 21.01 -5.24 11.06
CA LEU A 221 21.31 -4.56 12.31
C LEU A 221 21.08 -3.05 12.16
N THR A 222 20.44 -2.46 13.16
CA THR A 222 20.28 -1.01 13.36
C THR A 222 21.64 -0.34 13.52
N LYS A 223 21.70 0.99 13.44
CA LYS A 223 22.97 1.70 13.62
C LYS A 223 23.46 1.54 15.06
N GLU A 224 22.52 1.55 15.98
CA GLU A 224 22.71 1.43 17.42
C GLU A 224 23.23 0.03 17.78
N GLU A 225 22.63 -1.04 17.23
CA GLU A 225 23.12 -2.42 17.42
C GLU A 225 24.54 -2.59 16.86
N ARG A 226 24.83 -2.03 15.68
CA ARG A 226 26.19 -2.07 15.10
C ARG A 226 27.20 -1.33 15.96
N ALA A 227 26.83 -0.17 16.48
CA ALA A 227 27.68 0.62 17.37
C ALA A 227 27.94 -0.12 18.69
N SER A 228 26.92 -0.75 19.26
CA SER A 228 27.07 -1.55 20.50
C SER A 228 27.96 -2.78 20.30
N ILE A 229 27.89 -3.46 19.14
CA ILE A 229 28.79 -4.56 18.81
C ILE A 229 30.22 -4.05 18.60
N ALA A 230 30.39 -2.95 17.86
CA ALA A 230 31.70 -2.36 17.58
C ALA A 230 32.38 -1.82 18.84
N GLY A 231 31.64 -1.34 19.83
CA GLY A 231 32.17 -0.87 21.12
C GLY A 231 32.39 -1.98 22.16
N LYS A 232 32.07 -3.23 21.84
CA LYS A 232 32.38 -4.42 22.67
C LYS A 232 33.63 -5.17 22.20
N CYS A 233 34.28 -4.68 21.13
CA CYS A 233 35.55 -5.19 20.61
C CYS A 233 36.69 -4.29 21.02
#